data_AF-A0A3D5MRT6-F1
#
_entry.id   AF-A0A3D5MRT6-F1
#
_cell.length_a   1.000
_cell.length_b   1.000
_cell.length_c   1.000
_cell.angle_alpha   90.00
_cell.angle_beta   90.00
_cell.angle_gamma   90.00
#
_symmetry.space_group_name_H-M   'P 1'
#
loop_
_entity.id
_entity.type
_entity.pdbx_description
1 polymer ?
#
loop_
_entity_poly.entity_id
_entity_poly.type
_entity_poly.pdbx_seq_one_letter_code
_entity_poly.pdbx_strand_id
1 'polypeptide(L)'
;VDQIKTITPDNMDNFGQEKDKDLITLVTCTPLGVNSHRLLVRGHRVPYTPEQKESATFWTFKKLLITGILLIFLAFVLLYVVNKSKKKKKVKNEKV
;
A
#
# COMPACT_ATOMS: atom_id res chain seq x y z
N VAL A 1 16.60 -7.60 10.71
CA VAL A 1 17.70 -8.59 10.62
C VAL A 1 18.98 -7.87 10.92
N ASP A 2 19.79 -8.40 11.83
CA ASP A 2 21.02 -7.76 12.30
C ASP A 2 22.27 -8.64 12.14
N GLN A 3 22.13 -9.96 11.95
CA GLN A 3 23.25 -10.85 11.69
C GLN A 3 22.85 -12.01 10.76
N ILE A 4 23.74 -12.36 9.84
CA ILE A 4 23.66 -13.58 9.04
C ILE A 4 24.99 -14.32 9.16
N LYS A 5 24.97 -15.60 9.50
CA LYS A 5 26.18 -16.41 9.70
C LYS A 5 25.99 -17.85 9.22
N THR A 6 27.04 -18.42 8.64
CA THR A 6 27.10 -19.85 8.34
C THR A 6 28.02 -20.53 9.35
N ILE A 7 27.54 -21.60 9.97
CA ILE A 7 28.28 -22.35 11.00
C ILE A 7 28.27 -23.84 10.70
N THR A 8 29.20 -24.59 11.29
CA THR A 8 29.10 -26.04 11.33
C THR A 8 27.95 -26.48 12.25
N PRO A 9 27.37 -27.67 12.05
CA PRO A 9 26.25 -28.14 12.87
C PRO A 9 26.55 -28.23 14.36
N ASP A 10 27.81 -28.50 14.73
CA ASP A 10 28.23 -28.70 16.13
C ASP A 10 28.60 -27.38 16.84
N ASN A 11 28.66 -26.26 16.12
CA ASN A 11 28.97 -24.97 16.74
C ASN A 11 27.73 -24.39 17.43
N MET A 12 27.73 -24.38 18.77
CA MET A 12 26.63 -23.86 19.58
C MET A 12 26.86 -22.46 20.14
N ASP A 13 27.99 -21.81 19.80
CA ASP A 13 28.43 -20.55 20.40
C ASP A 13 27.46 -19.38 20.14
N ASN A 14 26.58 -19.51 19.14
CA ASN A 14 25.73 -18.44 18.64
C ASN A 14 24.29 -18.48 19.20
N PHE A 15 23.98 -19.41 20.11
CA PHE A 15 22.64 -19.60 20.68
C PHE A 15 22.51 -19.10 22.13
N GLY A 16 23.58 -18.48 22.67
CA GLY A 16 23.55 -17.88 23.99
C GLY A 16 22.57 -16.71 24.10
N GLN A 17 21.99 -16.53 25.27
CA GLN A 17 21.17 -15.36 25.58
C GLN A 17 22.08 -14.14 25.76
N GLU A 18 21.70 -13.02 25.14
CA GLU A 18 22.35 -11.73 25.35
C GLU A 18 21.48 -10.90 26.30
N LYS A 19 22.07 -10.42 27.41
CA LYS A 19 21.34 -9.65 28.43
C LYS A 19 20.70 -8.41 27.79
N ASP A 20 19.46 -8.13 28.19
CA ASP A 20 18.66 -6.97 27.76
C ASP A 20 18.35 -6.91 26.25
N LYS A 21 18.51 -8.03 25.52
CA LYS A 21 18.13 -8.14 24.11
C LYS A 21 17.04 -9.18 23.91
N ASP A 22 16.06 -8.85 23.07
CA ASP A 22 15.05 -9.78 22.59
C ASP A 22 15.41 -10.19 21.16
N LEU A 23 16.02 -11.38 21.05
CA LEU A 23 16.63 -11.90 19.83
C LEU A 23 15.92 -13.17 19.38
N ILE A 24 15.67 -13.28 18.08
CA ILE A 24 15.21 -14.50 17.41
C ILE A 24 16.21 -14.84 16.32
N THR A 25 16.60 -16.12 16.24
CA THR A 25 17.44 -16.64 15.17
C THR A 25 16.68 -17.71 14.39
N LEU A 26 16.48 -17.47 13.09
CA LEU A 26 16.02 -18.50 12.16
C LEU A 26 17.22 -19.37 11.76
N VAL A 27 17.03 -20.69 11.81
CA VAL A 27 18.07 -21.67 11.50
C VAL A 27 17.59 -22.53 10.34
N THR A 28 18.44 -22.70 9.33
CA THR A 28 18.20 -23.64 8.24
C THR A 28 19.50 -24.32 7.82
N CYS A 29 19.40 -25.36 7.00
CA CYS A 29 20.57 -26.03 6.42
C CYS A 29 21.11 -25.25 5.22
N THR A 30 22.42 -25.37 4.99
CA THR A 30 23.10 -24.78 3.83
C THR A 30 24.40 -25.55 3.53
N PRO A 31 24.94 -25.53 2.30
CA PRO A 31 24.30 -25.14 1.05
C PRO A 31 23.15 -26.09 0.68
N LEU A 32 22.22 -25.62 -0.14
CA LEU A 32 21.08 -26.43 -0.60
C LEU A 32 21.56 -27.75 -1.23
N GLY A 33 20.91 -28.86 -0.88
CA GLY A 33 21.24 -30.20 -1.40
C GLY A 33 22.49 -30.86 -0.77
N VAL A 34 23.34 -30.09 -0.07
CA VAL A 34 24.49 -30.61 0.68
C VAL A 34 24.23 -30.62 2.18
N ASN A 35 23.64 -29.53 2.71
CA ASN A 35 23.24 -29.39 4.11
C ASN A 35 24.35 -29.59 5.17
N SER A 36 25.62 -29.43 4.77
CA SER A 36 26.79 -29.63 5.63
C SER A 36 26.95 -28.58 6.71
N HIS A 37 26.26 -27.44 6.59
CA HIS A 37 26.33 -26.31 7.50
C HIS A 37 24.92 -25.85 7.90
N ARG A 38 24.87 -24.90 8.85
CA ARG A 38 23.65 -24.20 9.24
C ARG A 38 23.79 -22.72 8.93
N LEU A 39 22.76 -22.18 8.28
CA LEU A 39 22.59 -20.76 8.06
C LEU A 39 21.74 -20.20 9.20
N LEU A 40 22.30 -19.22 9.90
CA LEU A 40 21.67 -18.49 10.98
C LEU A 40 21.30 -17.09 10.47
N VAL A 41 20.03 -16.73 10.59
CA VAL A 41 19.53 -15.37 10.30
C VAL A 41 18.92 -14.82 11.57
N ARG A 42 19.62 -13.88 12.21
CA ARG A 42 19.21 -13.28 13.48
C ARG A 42 18.52 -11.94 13.27
N GLY A 43 17.50 -11.69 14.08
CA GLY A 43 16.88 -10.40 14.21
C GLY A 43 16.61 -10.08 15.68
N HIS A 44 16.51 -8.79 15.96
CA HIS A 44 16.02 -8.27 17.24
C HIS A 44 14.58 -7.79 17.10
N ARG A 45 13.87 -7.78 18.24
CA ARG A 45 12.53 -7.22 18.34
C ARG A 45 12.55 -5.71 18.04
N VAL A 46 11.66 -5.30 17.14
CA VAL A 46 11.33 -3.88 16.88
C VAL A 46 9.84 -3.67 17.05
N PRO A 47 9.34 -2.51 17.50
CA PRO A 47 7.91 -2.22 17.54
C PRO A 47 7.25 -2.48 16.18
N TYR A 48 6.08 -3.13 16.19
CA TYR A 48 5.33 -3.40 14.97
C TYR A 48 4.13 -2.47 14.88
N THR A 49 4.14 -1.61 13.85
CA THR A 49 2.95 -0.84 13.45
C THR A 49 2.30 -1.55 12.27
N PRO A 50 1.06 -2.06 12.41
CA PRO A 50 0.38 -2.72 11.31
C PRO A 50 0.20 -1.75 10.14
N GLU A 51 0.62 -2.18 8.97
CA GLU A 51 0.42 -1.42 7.74
C GLU A 51 -1.07 -1.44 7.40
N GLN A 52 -1.72 -0.27 7.41
CA GLN A 52 -3.09 -0.14 6.92
C GLN A 52 -3.06 -0.27 5.40
N LYS A 53 -3.29 -1.48 4.90
CA LYS A 53 -3.52 -1.70 3.47
C LYS A 53 -4.88 -1.11 3.13
N GLU A 54 -4.91 0.15 2.69
CA GLU A 54 -6.07 0.65 1.99
C GLU A 54 -6.29 -0.24 0.75
N SER A 55 -7.47 -0.84 0.64
CA SER A 55 -7.77 -1.69 -0.50
C SER A 55 -7.76 -0.84 -1.77
N ALA A 56 -6.95 -1.23 -2.75
CA ALA A 56 -6.85 -0.55 -4.05
C ALA A 56 -8.23 -0.37 -4.71
N THR A 57 -9.14 -1.30 -4.42
CA THR A 57 -10.56 -1.28 -4.77
C THR A 57 -11.27 -0.02 -4.29
N PHE A 58 -11.11 0.37 -3.02
CA PHE A 58 -11.79 1.52 -2.44
C PHE A 58 -11.33 2.85 -3.04
N TRP A 59 -10.04 2.99 -3.33
CA TRP A 59 -9.49 4.18 -3.99
C TRP A 59 -9.99 4.32 -5.43
N THR A 60 -10.09 3.19 -6.14
CA THR A 60 -10.59 3.14 -7.52
C THR A 60 -12.08 3.53 -7.58
N PHE A 61 -12.90 3.00 -6.67
CA PHE A 61 -14.33 3.37 -6.59
C PHE A 61 -14.53 4.84 -6.18
N LYS A 62 -13.77 5.35 -5.20
CA LYS A 62 -13.83 6.76 -4.80
C LYS A 62 -13.52 7.69 -5.98
N LYS A 63 -12.48 7.38 -6.75
CA LYS A 63 -12.12 8.17 -7.93
C LYS A 63 -13.23 8.17 -8.98
N LEU A 64 -13.76 6.98 -9.31
CA LEU A 64 -14.82 6.85 -10.32
C LEU A 64 -16.07 7.66 -9.94
N LEU A 65 -16.46 7.63 -8.66
CA LEU A 65 -17.60 8.40 -8.14
C LEU A 65 -17.36 9.91 -8.25
N ILE A 66 -16.19 10.40 -7.80
CA ILE A 66 -15.87 11.84 -7.85
C ILE A 66 -15.83 12.33 -9.31
N THR A 67 -15.18 11.58 -10.20
CA THR A 67 -15.13 11.94 -11.63
C THR A 67 -16.51 11.94 -12.26
N GLY A 68 -17.37 10.98 -11.92
CA GLY A 68 -18.75 10.92 -12.41
C GLY A 68 -19.58 12.13 -11.97
N ILE A 69 -19.52 12.49 -10.67
CA ILE A 69 -20.24 13.66 -10.13
C ILE A 69 -19.78 14.96 -10.81
N LEU A 70 -18.47 15.13 -11.02
CA LEU A 70 -17.91 16.31 -11.69
C LEU A 70 -18.41 16.44 -13.13
N LEU A 71 -18.44 15.35 -13.89
CA LEU A 71 -18.95 15.34 -15.27
C LEU A 71 -20.45 15.64 -15.34
N ILE A 72 -21.25 15.07 -14.44
CA ILE A 72 -22.68 15.33 -14.35
C ILE A 72 -22.92 16.81 -14.03
N PHE A 73 -22.21 17.35 -13.04
CA PHE A 73 -22.33 18.77 -12.67
C PHE A 73 -21.99 19.70 -13.84
N LEU A 74 -20.91 19.39 -14.58
CA LEU A 74 -20.47 20.19 -15.73
C LEU A 74 -21.50 20.15 -16.87
N ALA A 75 -22.12 19.00 -17.11
CA ALA A 75 -23.22 18.84 -18.07
C ALA A 75 -24.47 19.63 -17.66
N PHE A 76 -24.84 19.61 -16.37
CA PHE A 76 -25.95 20.41 -15.85
C PHE A 76 -25.72 21.91 -16.00
N VAL A 77 -24.51 22.40 -15.71
CA VAL A 77 -24.14 23.81 -15.88
C VAL A 77 -24.24 24.21 -17.36
N LEU A 78 -23.71 23.38 -18.26
CA LEU A 78 -23.81 23.60 -19.71
C LEU A 78 -25.28 23.67 -20.17
N LEU A 79 -26.11 22.70 -19.77
CA LEU A 79 -27.54 22.70 -20.08
C LEU A 79 -28.25 23.95 -19.55
N TYR A 80 -27.94 24.37 -18.33
CA TYR A 80 -28.50 25.57 -17.72
C TYR A 80 -28.13 26.84 -18.52
N VAL A 81 -26.86 27.00 -18.90
CA VAL A 81 -26.38 28.15 -19.69
C VAL A 81 -27.03 28.17 -21.08
N VAL A 82 -27.13 27.03 -21.76
CA VAL A 82 -27.80 26.93 -23.08
C VAL A 82 -29.29 27.25 -22.98
N ASN A 83 -29.99 26.77 -21.96
CA ASN A 83 -31.42 27.06 -21.77
C ASN A 83 -31.65 28.55 -21.43
N LYS A 84 -30.75 29.17 -20.66
CA LYS A 84 -30.81 30.61 -20.35
C LYS A 84 -30.55 31.47 -21.60
N SER A 85 -29.62 31.07 -22.47
CA SER A 85 -29.34 31.80 -23.71
C SER A 85 -30.49 31.69 -24.73
N LYS A 86 -31.15 30.53 -24.82
CA LYS A 86 -32.36 30.33 -25.64
C LYS A 86 -33.54 31.20 -25.19
N LYS A 87 -33.82 31.28 -23.88
CA LYS A 87 -34.88 32.17 -23.35
C LYS A 87 -34.65 33.63 -23.70
N LYS A 88 -33.41 34.13 -23.60
CA LYS A 88 -33.09 35.52 -23.96
C LYS A 88 -33.31 35.81 -25.45
N LYS A 89 -32.97 34.88 -26.34
CA LYS A 89 -33.19 35.05 -27.80
C LYS A 89 -34.69 35.06 -28.16
N LYS A 90 -35.51 34.20 -27.54
CA LYS A 90 -36.96 34.15 -27.81
C LYS A 90 -37.68 35.44 -27.41
N VAL A 91 -37.38 35.99 -26.21
CA VAL A 91 -37.99 37.26 -25.73
C VAL A 91 -37.56 38.47 -26.57
N LYS A 92 -36.40 38.44 -27.23
CA LYS A 92 -35.95 39.52 -28.13
C LYS A 92 -36.64 39.43 -29.50
N ASN A 93 -36.84 38.22 -30.04
CA ASN A 93 -37.52 38.02 -31.33
C ASN A 93 -39.04 38.22 -31.26
N GLU A 94 -39.64 38.13 -30.08
CA GLU A 94 -41.08 38.38 -29.85
C GLU A 94 -41.39 39.88 -29.60
N LYS A 95 -40.36 40.73 -29.49
CA LYS A 95 -40.46 42.18 -29.28
C LYS A 95 -39.98 43.03 -30.48
N VAL A 96 -39.73 42.39 -31.62
CA VAL A 96 -39.45 43.03 -32.93
C VAL A 96 -40.60 42.69 -33.86
#